data_AF-A0AAJ4AES9-F1
#
_entry.id   AF-A0AAJ4AES9-F1
#
_cell.length_a   1.000
_cell.length_b   1.000
_cell.length_c   1.000
_cell.angle_alpha   90.00
_cell.angle_beta   90.00
_cell.angle_gamma   90.00
#
_symmetry.space_group_name_H-M   'P 1'
#
loop_
_entity.id
_entity.type
_entity.pdbx_description
1 polymer ?
#
loop_
_entity_poly.entity_id
_entity_poly.type
_entity_poly.pdbx_seq_one_letter_code
_entity_poly.pdbx_strand_id
1 'polypeptide(L)'
;MSTLQAIPTQHGIDILNSELKNTVTKYRLIGALTHDASSESLYSFYENTIETSYYDDNGVLTFILNLPIEQHFDEYLHQIHVLDSSNQSVIECSTPKVALPKGIGGMVTLKAAISGEAGQVIFKHSEFVTETELIELHLTKYTLKDIAQFFPYDPQRIYSVGETCYTKDQTTDELTYWQWYSNVESIAGKSPLLEANRHIGWSDNTKPFYWVPYTGDQVGMPFYWLDTSAPEWAVMEINVDLPVAVYWRLARRYPHLVSGNTINTGDIRAEFLRVLDQGRGVDANRVINSPQLDQMQGHKHTYGDPRMSYCSPGGLNAMGVNSENTHETGDLMSDGTNGNVRFGSETRSRNVARPMAIAI
;
A
#
# COMPACT_ATOMS: atom_id res chain seq x y z
N MET A 1 -6.89 -0.82 30.96
CA MET A 1 -8.03 -1.01 31.89
C MET A 1 -8.35 -2.49 31.95
N SER A 2 -8.40 -3.08 33.14
CA SER A 2 -8.85 -4.47 33.28
C SER A 2 -10.38 -4.48 33.29
N THR A 3 -11.00 -5.04 32.25
CA THR A 3 -12.45 -5.17 32.17
C THR A 3 -12.93 -6.24 33.13
N LEU A 4 -13.82 -5.88 34.06
CA LEU A 4 -14.43 -6.84 34.96
C LEU A 4 -15.74 -7.36 34.35
N GLN A 5 -15.88 -8.68 34.27
CA GLN A 5 -17.13 -9.31 33.86
C GLN A 5 -18.11 -9.26 35.02
N ALA A 6 -19.25 -8.63 34.78
CA ALA A 6 -20.29 -8.44 35.77
C ALA A 6 -21.48 -9.36 35.45
N ILE A 7 -22.03 -10.01 36.47
CA ILE A 7 -23.13 -10.97 36.32
C ILE A 7 -24.44 -10.26 36.68
N PRO A 8 -25.41 -10.16 35.75
CA PRO A 8 -26.74 -9.64 36.07
C PRO A 8 -27.45 -10.60 37.04
N THR A 9 -28.16 -10.04 38.03
CA THR A 9 -29.07 -10.83 38.88
C THR A 9 -30.35 -11.16 38.10
N GLN A 10 -31.15 -12.14 38.56
CA GLN A 10 -32.43 -12.45 37.90
C GLN A 10 -33.36 -11.23 37.82
N HIS A 11 -33.40 -10.43 38.90
CA HIS A 11 -34.08 -9.14 38.95
C HIS A 11 -33.46 -8.13 37.99
N GLY A 12 -32.14 -8.12 37.89
CA GLY A 12 -31.42 -7.24 36.99
C GLY A 12 -31.67 -7.51 35.52
N ILE A 13 -31.84 -8.76 35.11
CA ILE A 13 -32.22 -9.13 33.74
C ILE A 13 -33.58 -8.52 33.38
N ASP A 14 -34.56 -8.58 34.29
CA ASP A 14 -35.90 -8.04 34.05
C ASP A 14 -35.88 -6.50 33.98
N ILE A 15 -35.13 -5.84 34.88
CA ILE A 15 -35.00 -4.37 34.87
C ILE A 15 -34.24 -3.88 33.64
N LEU A 16 -33.08 -4.47 33.33
CA LEU A 16 -32.18 -3.97 32.29
C LEU A 16 -32.72 -4.21 30.87
N ASN A 17 -33.63 -5.17 30.70
CA ASN A 17 -34.35 -5.37 29.44
C ASN A 17 -35.68 -4.58 29.37
N SER A 18 -36.05 -3.83 30.41
CA SER A 18 -37.28 -3.05 30.47
C SER A 18 -37.03 -1.55 30.37
N GLU A 19 -38.10 -0.76 30.35
CA GLU A 19 -38.03 0.71 30.46
C GLU A 19 -37.48 1.18 31.82
N LEU A 20 -37.44 0.30 32.84
CA LEU A 20 -36.89 0.59 34.16
C LEU A 20 -35.36 0.63 34.18
N LYS A 21 -34.68 0.29 33.08
CA LYS A 21 -33.21 0.36 32.99
C LYS A 21 -32.63 1.75 33.31
N ASN A 22 -33.40 2.81 33.09
CA ASN A 22 -33.02 4.19 33.44
C ASN A 22 -32.99 4.46 34.95
N THR A 23 -33.53 3.54 35.77
CA THR A 23 -33.51 3.65 37.24
C THR A 23 -32.19 3.18 37.85
N VAL A 24 -31.35 2.49 37.06
CA VAL A 24 -30.06 1.93 37.49
C VAL A 24 -28.99 3.01 37.43
N THR A 25 -28.86 3.77 38.52
CA THR A 25 -28.03 5.00 38.55
C THR A 25 -26.95 4.98 39.61
N LYS A 26 -26.92 3.96 40.47
CA LYS A 26 -26.01 3.88 41.62
C LYS A 26 -25.17 2.64 41.57
N TYR A 27 -23.99 2.72 42.18
CA TYR A 27 -23.18 1.57 42.51
C TYR A 27 -22.79 1.60 43.99
N ARG A 28 -22.41 0.43 44.48
CA ARG A 28 -22.00 0.18 45.85
C ARG A 28 -20.76 -0.68 45.87
N LEU A 29 -19.84 -0.35 46.77
CA LEU A 29 -18.65 -1.13 47.05
C LEU A 29 -18.90 -2.06 48.23
N ILE A 30 -18.61 -3.33 48.03
CA ILE A 30 -18.78 -4.40 49.01
C ILE A 30 -17.40 -4.95 49.36
N GLY A 31 -17.12 -5.06 50.65
CA GLY A 31 -15.80 -5.43 51.14
C GLY A 31 -15.79 -5.80 52.61
N ALA A 32 -14.58 -5.91 53.15
CA ALA A 32 -14.34 -6.16 54.56
C ALA A 32 -12.99 -5.58 55.00
N LEU A 33 -12.81 -5.37 56.30
CA LEU A 33 -11.55 -4.88 56.89
C LEU A 33 -10.38 -5.87 56.76
N THR A 34 -10.66 -7.15 56.51
CA THR A 34 -9.65 -8.19 56.37
C THR A 34 -9.63 -8.74 54.95
N HIS A 35 -8.42 -9.01 54.46
CA HIS A 35 -8.21 -9.55 53.12
C HIS A 35 -8.90 -10.92 52.92
N ASP A 36 -8.96 -11.77 53.95
CA ASP A 36 -9.50 -13.14 53.86
C ASP A 36 -10.88 -13.30 54.52
N ALA A 37 -11.65 -12.21 54.56
CA ALA A 37 -13.03 -12.24 55.04
C ALA A 37 -13.90 -13.24 54.23
N SER A 38 -14.78 -13.97 54.92
CA SER A 38 -15.75 -14.86 54.27
C SER A 38 -16.83 -14.04 53.55
N SER A 39 -17.44 -14.60 52.51
CA SER A 39 -18.51 -13.94 51.75
C SER A 39 -19.69 -13.48 52.61
N GLU A 40 -19.95 -14.16 53.74
CA GLU A 40 -21.02 -13.82 54.69
C GLU A 40 -20.69 -12.60 55.57
N SER A 41 -19.42 -12.22 55.65
CA SER A 41 -18.95 -11.08 56.46
C SER A 41 -18.77 -9.78 55.67
N LEU A 42 -19.08 -9.80 54.37
CA LEU A 42 -18.95 -8.64 53.51
C LEU A 42 -20.08 -7.64 53.75
N TYR A 43 -19.74 -6.36 53.79
CA TYR A 43 -20.71 -5.29 53.97
C TYR A 43 -20.48 -4.15 52.97
N SER A 44 -21.52 -3.32 52.82
CA SER A 44 -21.47 -2.09 52.05
C SER A 44 -20.69 -1.02 52.79
N PHE A 45 -19.58 -0.55 52.22
CA PHE A 45 -18.78 0.51 52.84
C PHE A 45 -18.81 1.82 52.05
N TYR A 46 -19.30 1.82 50.80
CA TYR A 46 -19.39 3.03 49.98
C TYR A 46 -20.48 2.93 48.91
N GLU A 47 -21.12 4.06 48.61
CA GLU A 47 -22.10 4.21 47.53
C GLU A 47 -21.89 5.51 46.78
N ASN A 48 -22.07 5.48 45.46
CA ASN A 48 -22.07 6.69 44.63
C ASN A 48 -22.85 6.47 43.33
N THR A 49 -23.01 7.52 42.54
CA THR A 49 -23.68 7.48 41.24
C THR A 49 -22.75 6.99 40.14
N ILE A 50 -23.30 6.25 39.18
CA ILE A 50 -22.58 5.78 38.00
C ILE A 50 -22.34 6.97 37.06
N GLU A 51 -21.14 7.05 36.48
CA GLU A 51 -20.75 8.18 35.64
C GLU A 51 -21.50 8.15 34.29
N THR A 52 -21.43 7.02 33.60
CA THR A 52 -22.11 6.80 32.32
C THR A 52 -22.36 5.30 32.08
N SER A 53 -23.36 4.98 31.26
CA SER A 53 -23.52 3.65 30.68
C SER A 53 -24.01 3.66 29.24
N TYR A 54 -23.55 2.68 28.47
CA TYR A 54 -23.85 2.53 27.05
C TYR A 54 -23.75 1.07 26.60
N TYR A 55 -24.36 0.75 25.47
CA TYR A 55 -24.11 -0.52 24.77
C TYR A 55 -22.91 -0.39 23.84
N ASP A 56 -21.96 -1.33 23.93
CA ASP A 56 -20.85 -1.42 22.99
C ASP A 56 -21.27 -2.01 21.63
N ASP A 57 -20.35 -2.06 20.66
CA ASP A 57 -20.62 -2.55 19.31
C ASP A 57 -21.07 -4.03 19.25
N ASN A 58 -20.83 -4.81 20.31
CA ASN A 58 -21.28 -6.19 20.44
C ASN A 58 -22.64 -6.31 21.15
N GLY A 59 -23.28 -5.17 21.46
CA GLY A 59 -24.53 -5.12 22.20
C GLY A 59 -24.38 -5.42 23.68
N VAL A 60 -23.18 -5.30 24.27
CA VAL A 60 -22.93 -5.54 25.70
C VAL A 60 -23.12 -4.25 26.49
N LEU A 61 -23.89 -4.30 27.58
CA LEU A 61 -24.12 -3.14 28.43
C LEU A 61 -22.90 -2.85 29.30
N THR A 62 -22.33 -1.66 29.11
CA THR A 62 -21.11 -1.21 29.78
C THR A 62 -21.41 -0.07 30.73
N PHE A 63 -20.92 -0.18 31.97
CA PHE A 63 -21.03 0.84 33.01
C PHE A 63 -19.64 1.39 33.33
N ILE A 64 -19.52 2.71 33.42
CA ILE A 64 -18.29 3.39 33.84
C ILE A 64 -18.54 3.99 35.22
N LEU A 65 -17.71 3.57 36.18
CA LEU A 65 -17.74 3.99 37.57
C LEU A 65 -16.46 4.74 37.90
N ASN A 66 -16.54 5.72 38.79
CA ASN A 66 -15.37 6.46 39.26
C ASN A 66 -15.10 6.15 40.74
N LEU A 67 -14.09 5.33 41.01
CA LEU A 67 -13.67 5.06 42.39
C LEU A 67 -12.97 6.31 42.96
N PRO A 68 -13.38 6.81 44.13
CA PRO A 68 -12.87 8.08 44.65
C PRO A 68 -11.39 7.96 45.03
N ILE A 69 -10.56 8.81 44.42
CA ILE A 69 -9.11 8.81 44.60
C ILE A 69 -8.70 9.56 45.88
N GLU A 70 -9.50 10.55 46.29
CA GLU A 70 -9.20 11.41 47.44
C GLU A 70 -9.58 10.79 48.80
N GLN A 71 -10.33 9.70 48.79
CA GLN A 71 -10.82 9.02 49.98
C GLN A 71 -9.93 7.82 50.33
N HIS A 72 -9.67 7.63 51.62
CA HIS A 72 -9.01 6.43 52.13
C HIS A 72 -10.08 5.46 52.63
N PHE A 73 -10.04 4.21 52.17
CA PHE A 73 -10.85 3.12 52.70
C PHE A 73 -9.95 2.14 53.46
N ASP A 74 -10.37 1.81 54.68
CA ASP A 74 -9.70 0.79 55.49
C ASP A 74 -10.08 -0.64 55.03
N GLU A 75 -11.17 -0.75 54.27
CA GLU A 75 -11.68 -1.99 53.69
C GLU A 75 -10.96 -2.44 52.42
N TYR A 76 -10.90 -3.75 52.24
CA TYR A 76 -10.58 -4.41 50.98
C TYR A 76 -11.84 -4.54 50.12
N LEU A 77 -11.80 -4.00 48.91
CA LEU A 77 -12.85 -4.16 47.91
C LEU A 77 -12.89 -5.60 47.41
N HIS A 78 -14.03 -6.26 47.54
CA HIS A 78 -14.25 -7.62 47.06
C HIS A 78 -15.27 -7.69 45.92
N GLN A 79 -16.28 -6.84 45.94
CA GLN A 79 -17.31 -6.80 44.90
C GLN A 79 -17.80 -5.38 44.65
N ILE A 80 -18.29 -5.14 43.44
CA ILE A 80 -19.01 -3.93 43.07
C ILE A 80 -20.41 -4.34 42.66
N HIS A 81 -21.41 -3.74 43.30
CA HIS A 81 -22.83 -3.97 42.98
C HIS A 81 -23.40 -2.74 42.29
N VAL A 82 -24.21 -2.95 41.26
CA VAL A 82 -24.97 -1.89 40.59
C VAL A 82 -26.42 -1.98 41.06
N LEU A 83 -27.02 -0.85 41.43
CA LEU A 83 -28.30 -0.79 42.13
C LEU A 83 -29.38 -0.06 41.30
N ASP A 84 -30.63 -0.48 41.47
CA ASP A 84 -31.81 0.24 40.98
C ASP A 84 -32.28 1.34 41.95
N SER A 85 -33.37 2.03 41.63
CA SER A 85 -33.97 3.07 42.49
C SER A 85 -34.48 2.57 43.85
N SER A 86 -34.71 1.27 43.98
CA SER A 86 -35.13 0.60 45.21
C SER A 86 -33.94 0.09 46.04
N ASN A 87 -32.70 0.41 45.63
CA ASN A 87 -31.44 -0.07 46.18
C ASN A 87 -31.27 -1.60 46.13
N GLN A 88 -31.91 -2.26 45.17
CA GLN A 88 -31.75 -3.69 44.93
C GLN A 88 -30.62 -3.93 43.92
N SER A 89 -29.80 -4.97 44.15
CA SER A 89 -28.69 -5.33 43.27
C SER A 89 -29.20 -5.87 41.93
N VAL A 90 -28.86 -5.13 40.88
CA VAL A 90 -29.15 -5.43 39.47
C VAL A 90 -27.99 -6.20 38.85
N ILE A 91 -26.77 -5.80 39.19
CA ILE A 91 -25.54 -6.45 38.71
C ILE A 91 -24.60 -6.65 39.89
N GLU A 92 -24.01 -7.83 39.95
CA GLU A 92 -22.98 -8.16 40.94
C GLU A 92 -21.68 -8.51 40.22
N CYS A 93 -20.61 -7.81 40.56
CA CYS A 93 -19.31 -8.01 39.96
C CYS A 93 -18.28 -8.32 41.04
N SER A 94 -17.69 -9.52 40.97
CA SER A 94 -16.56 -9.88 41.83
C SER A 94 -15.29 -9.20 41.32
N THR A 95 -14.61 -8.47 42.19
CA THR A 95 -13.33 -7.84 41.88
C THR A 95 -12.18 -8.65 42.45
N PRO A 96 -10.96 -8.51 41.92
CA PRO A 96 -9.77 -8.83 42.70
C PRO A 96 -9.84 -8.09 44.06
N LYS A 97 -9.33 -8.73 45.11
CA LYS A 97 -9.28 -8.13 46.45
C LYS A 97 -8.30 -6.96 46.44
N VAL A 98 -8.80 -5.73 46.53
CA VAL A 98 -7.98 -4.52 46.36
C VAL A 98 -8.19 -3.59 47.55
N ALA A 99 -7.10 -3.15 48.18
CA ALA A 99 -7.14 -2.04 49.12
C ALA A 99 -7.21 -0.71 48.36
N LEU A 100 -8.05 0.22 48.83
CA LEU A 100 -8.26 1.53 48.21
C LEU A 100 -7.78 2.66 49.14
N PRO A 101 -6.47 2.78 49.43
CA PRO A 101 -5.97 3.92 50.17
C PRO A 101 -6.03 5.19 49.30
N LYS A 102 -6.00 6.36 49.96
CA LYS A 102 -5.92 7.65 49.29
C LYS A 102 -4.83 7.66 48.19
N GLY A 103 -5.21 8.08 47.00
CA GLY A 103 -4.38 8.08 45.79
C GLY A 103 -4.60 6.86 44.88
N ILE A 104 -5.32 5.82 45.33
CA ILE A 104 -5.64 4.63 44.55
C ILE A 104 -7.15 4.60 44.25
N GLY A 105 -7.52 4.85 42.99
CA GLY A 105 -8.89 4.89 42.51
C GLY A 105 -8.95 5.11 41.00
N GLY A 106 -10.02 5.74 40.50
CA GLY A 106 -10.20 6.11 39.10
C GLY A 106 -11.29 5.32 38.38
N MET A 107 -11.23 5.34 37.05
CA MET A 107 -12.28 4.76 36.20
C MET A 107 -12.24 3.24 36.20
N VAL A 108 -13.39 2.63 36.49
CA VAL A 108 -13.63 1.19 36.42
C VAL A 108 -14.75 0.92 35.41
N THR A 109 -14.49 0.02 34.47
CA THR A 109 -15.45 -0.39 33.45
C THR A 109 -16.01 -1.77 33.78
N LEU A 110 -17.32 -1.85 33.99
CA LEU A 110 -18.05 -3.10 34.20
C LEU A 110 -18.83 -3.46 32.93
N LYS A 111 -18.68 -4.70 32.45
CA LYS A 111 -19.43 -5.20 31.29
C LYS A 111 -20.44 -6.26 31.71
N ALA A 112 -21.71 -6.03 31.41
CA ALA A 112 -22.82 -6.95 31.66
C ALA A 112 -23.38 -7.45 30.33
N ALA A 113 -23.37 -8.76 30.13
CA ALA A 113 -23.86 -9.41 28.91
C ALA A 113 -25.41 -9.42 28.89
N ILE A 114 -26.00 -8.36 28.34
CA ILE A 114 -27.44 -8.15 28.23
C ILE A 114 -27.71 -7.69 26.81
N SER A 115 -28.77 -8.18 26.18
CA SER A 115 -29.13 -7.80 24.81
C SER A 115 -29.49 -6.32 24.69
N GLY A 116 -29.01 -5.64 23.64
CA GLY A 116 -29.39 -4.27 23.31
C GLY A 116 -28.84 -3.80 21.96
N GLU A 117 -29.16 -2.57 21.58
CA GLU A 117 -28.64 -1.94 20.36
C GLU A 117 -27.32 -1.21 20.64
N ALA A 118 -26.28 -1.57 19.87
CA ALA A 118 -24.96 -0.95 19.95
C ALA A 118 -25.00 0.58 19.77
N GLY A 119 -24.37 1.31 20.69
CA GLY A 119 -24.24 2.76 20.64
C GLY A 119 -25.39 3.55 21.29
N GLN A 120 -26.40 2.88 21.87
CA GLN A 120 -27.37 3.57 22.72
C GLN A 120 -26.73 3.90 24.09
N VAL A 121 -26.68 5.19 24.43
CA VAL A 121 -26.33 5.68 25.78
C VAL A 121 -27.59 5.62 26.65
N ILE A 122 -27.51 5.00 27.82
CA ILE A 122 -28.67 4.83 28.72
C ILE A 122 -28.73 5.96 29.75
N PHE A 123 -27.60 6.37 30.32
CA PHE A 123 -27.55 7.51 31.22
C PHE A 123 -26.15 8.12 31.25
N LYS A 124 -26.09 9.44 31.50
CA LYS A 124 -24.86 10.22 31.64
C LYS A 124 -25.05 11.23 32.77
N HIS A 125 -24.16 11.23 33.75
CA HIS A 125 -24.24 12.16 34.88
C HIS A 125 -23.45 13.46 34.64
N SER A 126 -22.37 13.41 33.87
CA SER A 126 -21.52 14.57 33.56
C SER A 126 -21.78 15.15 32.17
N GLU A 127 -21.49 16.44 31.99
CA GLU A 127 -21.59 17.09 30.67
C GLU A 127 -20.48 16.63 29.72
N PHE A 128 -19.34 16.16 30.24
CA PHE A 128 -18.16 15.79 29.46
C PHE A 128 -18.18 14.31 29.05
N VAL A 129 -17.60 14.00 27.90
CA VAL A 129 -17.44 12.61 27.41
C VAL A 129 -16.23 12.00 28.12
N THR A 130 -16.38 10.79 28.66
CA THR A 130 -15.23 10.09 29.26
C THR A 130 -14.25 9.60 28.18
N GLU A 131 -12.97 9.46 28.48
CA GLU A 131 -11.97 8.99 27.49
C GLU A 131 -12.37 7.64 26.89
N THR A 132 -12.86 6.72 27.71
CA THR A 132 -13.34 5.40 27.26
C THR A 132 -14.55 5.50 26.35
N GLU A 133 -15.54 6.34 26.71
CA GLU A 133 -16.72 6.60 25.86
C GLU A 133 -16.31 7.21 24.51
N LEU A 134 -15.38 8.17 24.52
CA LEU A 134 -14.83 8.76 23.29
C LEU A 134 -14.16 7.72 22.41
N ILE A 135 -13.31 6.86 22.99
CA ILE A 135 -12.59 5.84 22.23
C ILE A 135 -13.55 4.78 21.69
N GLU A 136 -14.39 4.20 22.55
CA GLU A 136 -15.20 3.02 22.21
C GLU A 136 -16.45 3.33 21.39
N LEU A 137 -17.09 4.49 21.58
CA LEU A 137 -18.32 4.83 20.84
C LEU A 137 -18.07 5.74 19.65
N HIS A 138 -17.10 6.64 19.78
CA HIS A 138 -16.89 7.70 18.80
C HIS A 138 -15.69 7.40 17.91
N LEU A 139 -14.51 7.06 18.44
CA LEU A 139 -13.27 6.96 17.65
C LEU A 139 -13.01 5.60 17.00
N THR A 140 -13.45 4.49 17.59
CA THR A 140 -13.39 3.13 16.99
C THR A 140 -13.97 3.09 15.58
N LYS A 141 -15.04 3.84 15.34
CA LYS A 141 -15.70 3.99 14.02
C LYS A 141 -14.88 4.82 13.02
N TYR A 142 -13.91 5.61 13.48
CA TYR A 142 -13.09 6.50 12.65
C TYR A 142 -11.66 5.99 12.43
N THR A 143 -11.15 5.06 13.25
CA THR A 143 -9.92 4.29 12.93
C THR A 143 -10.25 3.09 12.06
N LEU A 144 -10.64 3.35 10.82
CA LEU A 144 -10.95 2.29 9.86
C LEU A 144 -9.65 1.61 9.39
N LYS A 145 -9.14 0.67 10.19
CA LYS A 145 -8.01 -0.22 9.85
C LYS A 145 -8.20 -0.88 8.47
N ASP A 146 -9.46 -1.09 8.10
CA ASP A 146 -9.88 -1.76 6.87
C ASP A 146 -9.72 -0.92 5.60
N ILE A 147 -9.63 0.41 5.69
CA ILE A 147 -9.36 1.30 4.53
C ILE A 147 -8.09 2.13 4.69
N ALA A 148 -7.39 2.00 5.81
CA ALA A 148 -6.18 2.75 6.11
C ALA A 148 -5.08 2.43 5.08
N GLN A 149 -4.43 3.46 4.53
CA GLN A 149 -3.32 3.32 3.59
C GLN A 149 -1.99 3.59 4.29
N PHE A 150 -0.91 2.95 3.87
CA PHE A 150 0.43 3.12 4.46
C PHE A 150 0.50 2.76 5.95
N PHE A 151 -0.29 1.80 6.40
CA PHE A 151 -0.20 1.20 7.73
C PHE A 151 0.61 -0.12 7.71
N PRO A 152 1.05 -0.64 8.86
CA PRO A 152 1.67 -1.97 8.93
C PRO A 152 0.78 -3.01 8.25
N TYR A 153 1.41 -3.98 7.59
CA TYR A 153 0.71 -5.15 7.07
C TYR A 153 -0.08 -5.86 8.19
N ASP A 154 -1.34 -6.14 7.91
CA ASP A 154 -2.25 -6.85 8.80
C ASP A 154 -2.65 -8.19 8.18
N PRO A 155 -2.31 -9.34 8.80
CA PRO A 155 -2.67 -10.65 8.27
C PRO A 155 -4.17 -10.92 8.27
N GLN A 156 -4.98 -10.17 9.04
CA GLN A 156 -6.43 -10.34 9.08
C GLN A 156 -7.16 -9.51 8.02
N ARG A 157 -6.50 -8.52 7.44
CA ARG A 157 -7.12 -7.62 6.45
C ARG A 157 -7.18 -8.26 5.07
N ILE A 158 -8.30 -8.02 4.40
CA ILE A 158 -8.51 -8.33 2.99
C ILE A 158 -8.22 -7.05 2.19
N TYR A 159 -7.12 -7.04 1.43
CA TYR A 159 -6.67 -5.87 0.69
C TYR A 159 -7.26 -5.80 -0.72
N SER A 160 -7.78 -4.64 -1.10
CA SER A 160 -8.31 -4.37 -2.44
C SER A 160 -7.22 -3.89 -3.40
N VAL A 161 -7.47 -4.03 -4.71
CA VAL A 161 -6.55 -3.57 -5.77
C VAL A 161 -6.12 -2.13 -5.55
N GLY A 162 -4.82 -1.91 -5.45
CA GLY A 162 -4.23 -0.58 -5.31
C GLY A 162 -4.02 -0.12 -3.87
N GLU A 163 -4.57 -0.82 -2.88
CA GLU A 163 -4.33 -0.50 -1.48
C GLU A 163 -2.87 -0.74 -1.07
N THR A 164 -2.39 0.04 -0.10
CA THR A 164 -1.00 0.01 0.35
C THR A 164 -0.86 -0.33 1.83
N CYS A 165 0.23 -1.02 2.14
CA CYS A 165 0.70 -1.26 3.50
C CYS A 165 2.23 -1.19 3.55
N TYR A 166 2.82 -1.30 4.73
CA TYR A 166 4.26 -1.45 4.88
C TYR A 166 4.64 -2.63 5.76
N THR A 167 5.85 -3.14 5.55
CA THR A 167 6.53 -4.02 6.48
C THR A 167 7.78 -3.35 7.00
N LYS A 168 8.19 -3.73 8.21
CA LYS A 168 9.41 -3.21 8.84
C LYS A 168 10.44 -4.33 8.91
N ASP A 169 11.65 -4.07 8.44
CA ASP A 169 12.77 -4.98 8.62
C ASP A 169 13.15 -5.05 10.11
N GLN A 170 13.32 -6.27 10.64
CA GLN A 170 13.59 -6.47 12.06
C GLN A 170 15.03 -6.13 12.47
N THR A 171 15.95 -6.05 11.51
CA THR A 171 17.38 -5.81 11.72
C THR A 171 17.73 -4.35 11.48
N THR A 172 17.23 -3.76 10.39
CA THR A 172 17.59 -2.40 9.95
C THR A 172 16.57 -1.34 10.36
N ASP A 173 15.38 -1.74 10.83
CA ASP A 173 14.25 -0.86 11.13
C ASP A 173 13.68 -0.13 9.89
N GLU A 174 14.13 -0.50 8.69
CA GLU A 174 13.72 0.11 7.42
C GLU A 174 12.29 -0.30 7.03
N LEU A 175 11.55 0.63 6.44
CA LEU A 175 10.20 0.41 5.95
C LEU A 175 10.20 0.07 4.46
N THR A 176 9.53 -1.02 4.11
CA THR A 176 9.22 -1.35 2.71
C THR A 176 7.72 -1.20 2.49
N TYR A 177 7.35 -0.43 1.47
CA TYR A 177 5.96 -0.17 1.12
C TYR A 177 5.51 -1.10 -0.01
N TRP A 178 4.34 -1.70 0.18
CA TRP A 178 3.74 -2.68 -0.71
C TRP A 178 2.41 -2.19 -1.21
N GLN A 179 2.05 -2.60 -2.42
CA GLN A 179 0.73 -2.37 -2.98
C GLN A 179 0.09 -3.70 -3.39
N TRP A 180 -1.18 -3.87 -3.04
CA TRP A 180 -1.96 -5.01 -3.51
C TRP A 180 -2.19 -4.90 -5.02
N TYR A 181 -1.74 -5.92 -5.74
CA TYR A 181 -1.70 -5.93 -7.20
C TYR A 181 -2.80 -6.79 -7.83
N SER A 182 -3.21 -7.88 -7.16
CA SER A 182 -4.14 -8.85 -7.73
C SER A 182 -5.54 -8.29 -7.91
N ASN A 183 -6.05 -8.30 -9.16
CA ASN A 183 -7.41 -7.90 -9.53
C ASN A 183 -8.39 -9.07 -9.67
N VAL A 184 -7.95 -10.30 -9.42
CA VAL A 184 -8.76 -11.51 -9.55
C VAL A 184 -9.25 -11.99 -8.20
N GLU A 185 -8.39 -11.94 -7.18
CA GLU A 185 -8.71 -12.42 -5.84
C GLU A 185 -8.14 -11.48 -4.78
N SER A 186 -8.86 -11.38 -3.67
CA SER A 186 -8.49 -10.58 -2.51
C SER A 186 -8.65 -11.46 -1.27
N ILE A 187 -7.53 -11.81 -0.64
CA ILE A 187 -7.47 -12.87 0.38
C ILE A 187 -6.57 -12.41 1.53
N ALA A 188 -7.07 -12.54 2.75
CA ALA A 188 -6.30 -12.27 3.96
C ALA A 188 -5.13 -13.27 4.16
N GLY A 189 -4.16 -12.90 4.98
CA GLY A 189 -3.04 -13.77 5.37
C GLY A 189 -1.94 -13.93 4.33
N LYS A 190 -2.05 -13.31 3.15
CA LYS A 190 -0.98 -13.28 2.15
C LYS A 190 0.06 -12.23 2.53
N SER A 191 1.12 -12.65 3.22
CA SER A 191 2.20 -11.73 3.62
C SER A 191 3.07 -11.29 2.43
N PRO A 192 3.38 -9.99 2.29
CA PRO A 192 4.34 -9.49 1.30
C PRO A 192 5.80 -9.86 1.62
N LEU A 193 6.10 -10.36 2.83
CA LEU A 193 7.44 -10.87 3.17
C LEU A 193 7.74 -12.23 2.52
N LEU A 194 6.72 -12.93 2.02
CA LEU A 194 6.87 -14.21 1.34
C LEU A 194 7.00 -13.97 -0.17
N GLU A 195 8.14 -14.34 -0.75
CA GLU A 195 8.43 -14.12 -2.17
C GLU A 195 7.43 -14.78 -3.12
N ALA A 196 6.86 -15.93 -2.71
CA ALA A 196 5.82 -16.63 -3.46
C ALA A 196 4.52 -15.82 -3.62
N ASN A 197 4.32 -14.76 -2.84
CA ASN A 197 3.20 -13.83 -2.97
C ASN A 197 3.53 -12.60 -3.83
N ARG A 198 4.77 -12.47 -4.30
CA ARG A 198 5.28 -11.31 -5.04
C ARG A 198 5.73 -11.69 -6.45
N HIS A 199 6.05 -10.69 -7.26
CA HIS A 199 6.48 -10.88 -8.65
C HIS A 199 7.72 -11.78 -8.78
N ILE A 200 8.74 -11.63 -7.92
CA ILE A 200 10.00 -12.38 -8.04
C ILE A 200 9.84 -13.90 -7.86
N GLY A 201 8.89 -14.33 -7.04
CA GLY A 201 8.61 -15.75 -6.76
C GLY A 201 7.36 -16.28 -7.47
N TRP A 202 6.75 -15.50 -8.36
CA TRP A 202 5.49 -15.87 -9.01
C TRP A 202 5.71 -16.80 -10.20
N SER A 203 4.92 -17.87 -10.28
CA SER A 203 4.98 -18.85 -11.38
C SER A 203 3.64 -19.13 -12.06
N ASP A 204 2.53 -18.60 -11.53
CA ASP A 204 1.20 -18.82 -12.07
C ASP A 204 0.88 -17.80 -13.18
N ASN A 205 0.73 -18.29 -14.41
CA ASN A 205 0.43 -17.44 -15.57
C ASN A 205 -1.07 -17.18 -15.78
N THR A 206 -1.94 -17.76 -14.95
CA THR A 206 -3.40 -17.64 -15.06
C THR A 206 -3.97 -16.49 -14.23
N LYS A 207 -3.18 -15.96 -13.29
CA LYS A 207 -3.61 -14.90 -12.38
C LYS A 207 -2.42 -14.05 -11.90
N PRO A 208 -2.68 -12.80 -11.48
CA PRO A 208 -1.61 -11.90 -11.03
C PRO A 208 -1.10 -12.22 -9.63
N PHE A 209 0.13 -11.82 -9.35
CA PHE A 209 0.71 -11.82 -8.01
C PHE A 209 -0.04 -10.90 -7.05
N TYR A 210 0.09 -11.15 -5.74
CA TYR A 210 -0.65 -10.40 -4.72
C TYR A 210 0.00 -9.05 -4.43
N TRP A 211 1.33 -8.99 -4.34
CA TRP A 211 2.05 -7.80 -3.89
C TRP A 211 3.13 -7.36 -4.88
N VAL A 212 3.30 -6.05 -4.97
CA VAL A 212 4.41 -5.39 -5.68
C VAL A 212 4.93 -4.23 -4.83
N PRO A 213 6.23 -3.88 -4.92
CA PRO A 213 6.71 -2.64 -4.33
C PRO A 213 5.90 -1.43 -4.82
N TYR A 214 5.54 -0.53 -3.91
CA TYR A 214 4.78 0.66 -4.26
C TYR A 214 5.67 1.72 -4.93
N THR A 215 5.33 2.11 -6.17
CA THR A 215 6.12 3.05 -7.01
C THR A 215 5.36 4.31 -7.44
N GLY A 216 4.19 4.61 -6.86
CA GLY A 216 3.48 5.87 -7.15
C GLY A 216 2.83 5.97 -8.55
N ASP A 217 2.25 4.87 -9.05
CA ASP A 217 1.54 4.75 -10.35
C ASP A 217 2.38 4.99 -11.63
N GLN A 218 3.64 4.60 -11.60
CA GLN A 218 4.54 4.65 -12.76
C GLN A 218 4.39 3.46 -13.73
N VAL A 219 3.20 2.86 -13.79
CA VAL A 219 2.98 1.63 -14.58
C VAL A 219 3.34 1.84 -16.05
N GLY A 220 4.26 1.02 -16.55
CA GLY A 220 4.65 1.02 -17.97
C GLY A 220 5.51 2.22 -18.40
N MET A 221 6.07 2.97 -17.46
CA MET A 221 7.06 4.00 -17.76
C MET A 221 8.43 3.34 -18.02
N PRO A 222 9.08 3.57 -19.17
CA PRO A 222 10.40 3.03 -19.46
C PRO A 222 11.50 3.77 -18.66
N PHE A 223 12.54 3.04 -18.28
CA PHE A 223 13.72 3.57 -17.56
C PHE A 223 14.97 2.76 -17.91
N TYR A 224 16.15 3.32 -17.66
CA TYR A 224 17.43 2.61 -17.81
C TYR A 224 17.76 1.78 -16.58
N TRP A 225 18.37 0.62 -16.79
CA TRP A 225 18.72 -0.32 -15.74
C TRP A 225 20.17 -0.77 -15.82
N LEU A 226 20.79 -1.02 -14.67
CA LEU A 226 22.22 -1.35 -14.52
C LEU A 226 22.47 -2.86 -14.33
N ASP A 227 21.42 -3.69 -14.38
CA ASP A 227 21.50 -5.14 -14.29
C ASP A 227 20.86 -5.79 -15.54
N THR A 228 21.14 -7.06 -15.75
CA THR A 228 20.51 -7.91 -16.76
C THR A 228 19.18 -8.52 -16.28
N SER A 229 18.97 -8.56 -14.96
CA SER A 229 17.72 -8.98 -14.32
C SER A 229 16.84 -7.77 -14.00
N ALA A 230 15.53 -7.86 -14.26
CA ALA A 230 14.61 -6.78 -13.95
C ALA A 230 14.47 -6.57 -12.43
N PRO A 231 14.27 -5.32 -11.95
CA PRO A 231 13.84 -5.12 -10.58
C PRO A 231 12.43 -5.70 -10.37
N GLU A 232 12.09 -6.05 -9.13
CA GLU A 232 10.84 -6.75 -8.79
C GLU A 232 9.56 -6.01 -9.25
N TRP A 233 9.60 -4.69 -9.42
CA TRP A 233 8.45 -3.90 -9.86
C TRP A 233 8.37 -3.69 -11.39
N ALA A 234 9.29 -4.27 -12.18
CA ALA A 234 9.36 -4.08 -13.63
C ALA A 234 9.68 -5.38 -14.39
N VAL A 235 9.67 -5.28 -15.72
CA VAL A 235 10.02 -6.34 -16.67
C VAL A 235 10.99 -5.79 -17.72
N MET A 236 11.83 -6.65 -18.29
CA MET A 236 12.74 -6.24 -19.37
C MET A 236 11.99 -6.11 -20.71
N GLU A 237 12.26 -5.04 -21.46
CA GLU A 237 11.75 -4.83 -22.82
C GLU A 237 12.64 -5.55 -23.85
N ILE A 238 12.49 -6.88 -23.93
CA ILE A 238 13.37 -7.77 -24.72
C ILE A 238 12.57 -8.74 -25.61
N ASN A 239 11.43 -8.27 -26.14
CA ASN A 239 10.52 -9.02 -27.01
C ASN A 239 10.01 -10.33 -26.40
N VAL A 240 9.51 -10.23 -25.17
CA VAL A 240 8.89 -11.36 -24.46
C VAL A 240 7.38 -11.18 -24.47
N ASP A 241 6.67 -12.26 -24.75
CA ASP A 241 5.22 -12.32 -24.63
C ASP A 241 4.84 -12.47 -23.16
N LEU A 242 4.25 -11.42 -22.59
CA LEU A 242 3.85 -11.37 -21.19
C LEU A 242 2.36 -11.73 -21.07
N PRO A 243 1.96 -12.68 -20.20
CA PRO A 243 0.56 -13.04 -20.01
C PRO A 243 -0.27 -11.85 -19.51
N VAL A 244 -1.35 -11.51 -20.22
CA VAL A 244 -2.26 -10.41 -19.84
C VAL A 244 -2.87 -10.62 -18.47
N ALA A 245 -3.17 -11.88 -18.10
CA ALA A 245 -3.71 -12.23 -16.79
C ALA A 245 -2.77 -11.84 -15.64
N VAL A 246 -1.46 -11.94 -15.85
CA VAL A 246 -0.45 -11.54 -14.86
C VAL A 246 -0.18 -10.04 -14.95
N TYR A 247 0.12 -9.53 -16.14
CA TYR A 247 0.56 -8.15 -16.36
C TYR A 247 -0.58 -7.22 -16.79
N TRP A 248 -1.73 -7.39 -16.13
CA TRP A 248 -3.00 -6.75 -16.51
C TRP A 248 -2.93 -5.22 -16.50
N ARG A 249 -2.15 -4.61 -15.58
CA ARG A 249 -1.99 -3.16 -15.53
C ARG A 249 -1.27 -2.61 -16.76
N LEU A 250 -0.24 -3.33 -17.23
CA LEU A 250 0.49 -2.97 -18.45
C LEU A 250 -0.40 -3.11 -19.67
N ALA A 251 -1.14 -4.23 -19.77
CA ALA A 251 -2.12 -4.47 -20.83
C ALA A 251 -3.22 -3.39 -20.88
N ARG A 252 -3.74 -2.99 -19.71
CA ARG A 252 -4.71 -1.91 -19.59
C ARG A 252 -4.14 -0.55 -20.02
N ARG A 253 -2.87 -0.28 -19.69
CA ARG A 253 -2.19 0.98 -20.05
C ARG A 253 -1.88 1.06 -21.54
N TYR A 254 -1.49 -0.05 -22.17
CA TYR A 254 -1.13 -0.12 -23.58
C TYR A 254 -1.91 -1.18 -24.36
N PRO A 255 -3.23 -0.98 -24.60
CA PRO A 255 -4.07 -1.97 -25.28
C PRO A 255 -3.62 -2.32 -26.71
N HIS A 256 -2.96 -1.38 -27.39
CA HIS A 256 -2.47 -1.57 -28.76
C HIS A 256 -1.26 -2.53 -28.86
N LEU A 257 -0.65 -2.91 -27.74
CA LEU A 257 0.43 -3.89 -27.66
C LEU A 257 -0.07 -5.30 -27.29
N VAL A 258 -1.38 -5.45 -27.09
CA VAL A 258 -2.01 -6.72 -26.70
C VAL A 258 -2.39 -7.50 -27.96
N SER A 259 -2.02 -8.78 -27.99
CA SER A 259 -2.42 -9.74 -29.01
C SER A 259 -2.94 -11.02 -28.35
N GLY A 260 -4.25 -11.24 -28.41
CA GLY A 260 -4.89 -12.35 -27.71
C GLY A 260 -4.70 -12.25 -26.19
N ASN A 261 -4.02 -13.23 -25.61
CA ASN A 261 -3.80 -13.33 -24.16
C ASN A 261 -2.41 -12.83 -23.72
N THR A 262 -1.65 -12.21 -24.60
CA THR A 262 -0.31 -11.68 -24.29
C THR A 262 -0.18 -10.21 -24.64
N ILE A 263 0.71 -9.51 -23.93
CA ILE A 263 1.20 -8.18 -24.28
C ILE A 263 2.69 -8.28 -24.59
N ASN A 264 3.13 -7.63 -25.67
CA ASN A 264 4.53 -7.60 -26.08
C ASN A 264 4.94 -6.16 -26.42
N THR A 265 6.00 -5.68 -25.77
CA THR A 265 6.50 -4.31 -25.92
C THR A 265 7.49 -4.13 -27.07
N GLY A 266 7.91 -5.23 -27.70
CA GLY A 266 8.89 -5.28 -28.78
C GLY A 266 10.32 -5.50 -28.29
N ASP A 267 11.27 -5.46 -29.23
CA ASP A 267 12.72 -5.51 -28.97
C ASP A 267 13.33 -4.13 -29.20
N ILE A 268 14.00 -3.59 -28.19
CA ILE A 268 14.75 -2.33 -28.31
C ILE A 268 16.26 -2.53 -28.11
N ARG A 269 16.72 -3.78 -28.00
CA ARG A 269 18.15 -4.06 -27.81
C ARG A 269 18.93 -3.62 -29.03
N ALA A 270 20.04 -2.92 -28.78
CA ALA A 270 20.92 -2.35 -29.81
C ALA A 270 20.25 -1.32 -30.74
N GLU A 271 19.12 -0.72 -30.33
CA GLU A 271 18.47 0.39 -31.03
C GLU A 271 18.72 1.71 -30.31
N PHE A 272 18.96 2.79 -31.05
CA PHE A 272 18.90 4.13 -30.49
C PHE A 272 17.44 4.56 -30.32
N LEU A 273 17.16 5.35 -29.29
CA LEU A 273 15.86 5.99 -29.16
C LEU A 273 15.85 7.29 -29.95
N ARG A 274 14.88 7.44 -30.86
CA ARG A 274 14.62 8.70 -31.57
C ARG A 274 13.24 9.21 -31.17
N VAL A 275 13.20 10.45 -30.71
CA VAL A 275 11.93 11.06 -30.29
C VAL A 275 10.99 11.13 -31.49
N LEU A 276 9.77 10.62 -31.30
CA LEU A 276 8.74 10.57 -32.32
C LEU A 276 8.36 11.99 -32.78
N ASP A 277 8.29 12.19 -34.09
CA ASP A 277 8.09 13.52 -34.71
C ASP A 277 6.77 14.19 -34.33
N GLN A 278 5.70 13.41 -34.19
CA GLN A 278 4.36 13.87 -33.79
C GLN A 278 3.86 15.11 -34.55
N GLY A 279 4.21 15.26 -35.84
CA GLY A 279 3.73 16.33 -36.71
C GLY A 279 4.66 17.54 -36.80
N ARG A 280 5.88 17.48 -36.23
CA ARG A 280 6.90 18.51 -36.40
C ARG A 280 7.43 18.58 -37.83
N GLY A 281 7.42 17.47 -38.58
CA GLY A 281 7.81 17.40 -39.98
C GLY A 281 9.31 17.18 -40.24
N VAL A 282 10.11 16.86 -39.23
CA VAL A 282 11.55 16.57 -39.37
C VAL A 282 11.81 15.08 -39.62
N ASP A 283 11.08 14.20 -38.95
CA ASP A 283 11.09 12.75 -39.19
C ASP A 283 9.65 12.28 -39.48
N ALA A 284 9.11 12.82 -40.58
CA ALA A 284 7.70 12.68 -40.94
C ALA A 284 7.30 11.22 -41.22
N ASN A 285 6.00 10.92 -41.06
CA ASN A 285 5.38 9.61 -41.30
C ASN A 285 5.87 8.46 -40.41
N ARG A 286 6.62 8.76 -39.35
CA ARG A 286 6.99 7.77 -38.33
C ARG A 286 5.80 7.51 -37.42
N VAL A 287 5.62 6.24 -37.06
CA VAL A 287 4.65 5.81 -36.04
C VAL A 287 5.40 5.29 -34.81
N ILE A 288 4.72 5.23 -33.65
CA ILE A 288 5.29 4.63 -32.45
C ILE A 288 5.82 3.23 -32.75
N ASN A 289 6.94 2.84 -32.14
CA ASN A 289 7.57 1.53 -32.36
C ASN A 289 8.16 1.29 -33.77
N SER A 290 8.08 2.23 -34.70
CA SER A 290 8.64 1.99 -36.04
C SER A 290 10.17 1.96 -36.03
N PRO A 291 10.81 0.92 -36.58
CA PRO A 291 12.27 0.86 -36.71
C PRO A 291 12.75 1.71 -37.89
N GLN A 292 13.99 2.17 -37.85
CA GLN A 292 14.68 2.89 -38.91
C GLN A 292 16.11 2.35 -39.00
N LEU A 293 16.55 1.97 -40.20
CA LEU A 293 17.94 1.54 -40.42
C LEU A 293 18.90 2.71 -40.37
N ASP A 294 20.17 2.47 -40.04
CA ASP A 294 21.23 3.48 -40.12
C ASP A 294 21.40 4.04 -41.54
N GLN A 295 21.92 5.26 -41.64
CA GLN A 295 22.32 5.89 -42.90
C GLN A 295 23.36 6.99 -42.64
N MET A 296 24.17 7.31 -43.65
CA MET A 296 25.10 8.44 -43.63
C MET A 296 24.56 9.61 -44.46
N GLN A 297 24.79 10.85 -44.03
CA GLN A 297 24.50 12.01 -44.86
C GLN A 297 25.39 11.98 -46.12
N GLY A 298 24.77 12.19 -47.28
CA GLY A 298 25.50 12.31 -48.54
C GLY A 298 26.56 13.42 -48.45
N HIS A 299 27.82 13.06 -48.66
CA HIS A 299 28.94 13.99 -48.77
C HIS A 299 29.92 13.46 -49.82
N LYS A 300 30.70 14.36 -50.40
CA LYS A 300 31.72 14.01 -51.41
C LYS A 300 33.09 14.50 -50.97
N HIS A 301 34.12 13.77 -51.35
CA HIS A 301 35.52 14.16 -51.14
C HIS A 301 36.10 14.59 -52.48
N THR A 302 36.66 15.80 -52.57
CA THR A 302 37.41 16.20 -53.78
C THR A 302 38.89 15.94 -53.53
N TYR A 303 39.50 15.06 -54.31
CA TYR A 303 40.95 14.97 -54.36
C TYR A 303 41.49 16.06 -55.29
N GLY A 304 42.43 16.88 -54.81
CA GLY A 304 43.23 17.75 -55.68
C GLY A 304 44.28 16.89 -56.38
N ASP A 305 44.36 16.97 -57.71
CA ASP A 305 45.33 16.21 -58.51
C ASP A 305 46.79 16.58 -58.11
N PRO A 306 47.62 15.64 -57.61
CA PRO A 306 49.02 15.92 -57.36
C PRO A 306 49.90 15.90 -58.63
N ARG A 307 49.34 15.75 -59.85
CA ARG A 307 50.12 15.61 -61.10
C ARG A 307 50.54 16.92 -61.78
N MET A 308 50.76 18.01 -61.05
CA MET A 308 51.30 19.24 -61.64
C MET A 308 52.38 19.90 -60.76
N SER A 309 53.59 19.31 -60.72
CA SER A 309 54.85 20.07 -60.80
C SER A 309 56.12 19.18 -60.81
N TYR A 310 57.00 19.47 -61.77
CA TYR A 310 58.38 18.98 -62.00
C TYR A 310 58.59 17.65 -62.73
N CYS A 311 58.50 17.76 -64.06
CA CYS A 311 59.33 17.00 -65.00
C CYS A 311 60.82 17.08 -64.57
N SER A 312 61.42 15.93 -64.25
CA SER A 312 62.87 15.79 -64.17
C SER A 312 63.39 15.43 -65.57
N PRO A 313 64.48 16.04 -66.07
CA PRO A 313 64.92 15.84 -67.45
C PRO A 313 65.57 14.45 -67.61
N GLY A 314 64.84 13.54 -68.26
CA GLY A 314 65.39 12.28 -68.77
C GLY A 314 64.63 11.04 -68.28
N GLY A 315 63.73 10.52 -69.12
CA GLY A 315 63.30 9.13 -69.02
C GLY A 315 61.83 8.85 -69.31
N LEU A 316 61.54 8.65 -70.60
CA LEU A 316 60.58 7.69 -71.17
C LEU A 316 59.06 7.83 -70.91
N ASN A 317 58.39 8.11 -72.03
CA ASN A 317 57.03 7.78 -72.46
C ASN A 317 55.83 8.32 -71.68
N ALA A 318 55.26 9.36 -72.28
CA ALA A 318 53.85 9.66 -72.30
C ALA A 318 53.00 8.39 -72.47
N MET A 319 52.38 7.94 -71.40
CA MET A 319 51.12 7.22 -71.49
C MET A 319 50.03 8.27 -71.61
N GLY A 320 49.39 8.33 -72.78
CA GLY A 320 48.25 9.19 -73.05
C GLY A 320 47.20 9.03 -71.97
N VAL A 321 47.09 10.02 -71.09
CA VAL A 321 45.91 10.20 -70.26
C VAL A 321 44.90 10.88 -71.16
N ASN A 322 43.95 10.10 -71.70
CA ASN A 322 42.74 10.69 -72.25
C ASN A 322 42.09 11.50 -71.13
N SER A 323 42.16 12.83 -71.25
CA SER A 323 41.59 13.79 -70.33
C SER A 323 40.06 13.86 -70.52
N GLU A 324 39.37 12.77 -70.19
CA GLU A 324 37.89 12.77 -70.06
C GLU A 324 37.41 12.12 -68.76
N ASN A 325 38.30 11.58 -67.93
CA ASN A 325 37.92 11.14 -66.60
C ASN A 325 38.26 12.25 -65.60
N THR A 326 37.35 13.23 -65.45
CA THR A 326 37.20 13.86 -64.14
C THR A 326 37.00 12.73 -63.15
N HIS A 327 37.99 12.47 -62.28
CA HIS A 327 37.84 11.52 -61.19
C HIS A 327 36.79 12.09 -60.23
N GLU A 328 35.51 11.82 -60.51
CA GLU A 328 34.42 12.18 -59.61
C GLU A 328 34.47 11.24 -58.41
N THR A 329 35.19 11.62 -57.35
CA THR A 329 34.94 11.06 -56.02
C THR A 329 33.63 11.64 -55.50
N GLY A 330 32.51 11.08 -55.97
CA GLY A 330 31.17 11.52 -55.60
C GLY A 330 30.14 10.40 -55.69
N ASP A 331 30.37 9.41 -56.55
CA ASP A 331 29.51 8.24 -56.66
C ASP A 331 29.71 7.25 -55.52
N LEU A 332 28.62 6.60 -55.15
CA LEU A 332 28.61 5.58 -54.12
C LEU A 332 29.26 4.32 -54.66
N MET A 333 30.34 3.88 -54.02
CA MET A 333 30.97 2.60 -54.33
C MET A 333 30.81 1.65 -53.15
N SER A 334 30.18 0.50 -53.40
CA SER A 334 30.17 -0.62 -52.44
C SER A 334 31.48 -1.39 -52.58
N ASP A 335 32.04 -1.81 -51.45
CA ASP A 335 33.19 -2.72 -51.40
C ASP A 335 32.80 -4.21 -51.54
N GLY A 336 31.50 -4.50 -51.70
CA GLY A 336 30.94 -5.85 -51.80
C GLY A 336 31.07 -6.69 -50.52
N THR A 337 31.62 -6.14 -49.43
CA THR A 337 31.97 -6.87 -48.21
C THR A 337 31.18 -6.37 -47.01
N ASN A 338 30.94 -5.06 -46.90
CA ASN A 338 30.39 -4.41 -45.71
C ASN A 338 28.90 -4.00 -45.85
N GLY A 339 28.15 -4.75 -46.65
CA GLY A 339 26.72 -4.56 -46.87
C GLY A 339 26.37 -3.42 -47.83
N ASN A 340 25.07 -3.16 -47.99
CA ASN A 340 24.58 -2.11 -48.87
C ASN A 340 24.83 -0.73 -48.27
N VAL A 341 25.33 0.20 -49.08
CA VAL A 341 25.53 1.60 -48.69
C VAL A 341 24.16 2.27 -48.46
N ARG A 342 23.94 2.79 -47.26
CA ARG A 342 22.74 3.55 -46.89
C ARG A 342 23.09 5.03 -46.71
N PHE A 343 22.46 5.89 -47.50
CA PHE A 343 22.71 7.32 -47.51
C PHE A 343 21.40 8.10 -47.54
N GLY A 344 21.45 9.36 -47.10
CA GLY A 344 20.29 10.24 -47.10
C GLY A 344 20.65 11.68 -46.79
N SER A 345 19.64 12.46 -46.40
CA SER A 345 19.79 13.86 -46.00
C SER A 345 20.37 14.06 -44.60
N GLU A 346 20.60 13.00 -43.82
CA GLU A 346 21.06 13.03 -42.42
C GLU A 346 21.90 11.79 -42.12
N THR A 347 22.91 11.93 -41.25
CA THR A 347 23.62 10.81 -40.62
C THR A 347 22.89 10.36 -39.35
N ARG A 348 22.48 9.09 -39.29
CA ARG A 348 21.78 8.52 -38.12
C ARG A 348 22.09 7.05 -37.93
N SER A 349 22.12 6.62 -36.67
CA SER A 349 22.16 5.20 -36.30
C SER A 349 20.81 4.52 -36.52
N ARG A 350 20.81 3.17 -36.43
CA ARG A 350 19.57 2.40 -36.28
C ARG A 350 18.80 2.88 -35.06
N ASN A 351 17.50 3.11 -35.23
CA ASN A 351 16.68 3.66 -34.16
C ASN A 351 15.23 3.20 -34.19
N VAL A 352 14.57 3.32 -33.04
CA VAL A 352 13.13 3.11 -32.88
C VAL A 352 12.46 4.41 -32.42
N ALA A 353 11.28 4.69 -32.96
CA ALA A 353 10.54 5.90 -32.63
C ALA A 353 9.74 5.77 -31.32
N ARG A 354 10.03 6.65 -30.34
CA ARG A 354 9.36 6.72 -29.04
C ARG A 354 8.87 8.13 -28.71
N PRO A 355 7.66 8.30 -28.16
CA PRO A 355 7.24 9.60 -27.64
C PRO A 355 8.00 9.95 -26.36
N MET A 356 8.16 11.24 -26.09
CA MET A 356 8.68 11.75 -24.81
C MET A 356 7.54 12.43 -24.07
N ALA A 357 7.37 12.10 -22.79
CA ALA A 357 6.38 12.72 -21.91
C ALA A 357 7.07 13.20 -20.62
N ILE A 358 6.45 14.17 -19.95
CA ILE A 358 6.91 14.72 -18.68
C ILE A 358 5.79 14.49 -17.66
N ALA A 359 6.13 14.00 -16.47
CA ALA A 359 5.18 13.83 -15.38
C ALA A 359 4.64 15.20 -14.92
N ILE A 360 3.35 15.27 -14.56
CA ILE A 360 2.66 16.47 -14.09
C ILE A 360 2.33 16.39 -12.61
#